data_AF-I7EV85-F1
#
_entry.id   AF-I7EV85-F1
#
_cell.length_a   1.000
_cell.length_b   1.000
_cell.length_c   1.000
_cell.angle_alpha   90.00
_cell.angle_beta   90.00
_cell.angle_gamma   90.00
#
_symmetry.space_group_name_H-M   'P 1'
#
loop_
_entity.id
_entity.type
_entity.pdbx_description
1 polymer ?
#
loop_
_entity_poly.entity_id
_entity_poly.type
_entity_poly.pdbx_seq_one_letter_code
_entity_poly.pdbx_strand_id
1 'polypeptide(L)'
;MGRGRVEMKRIENKINRQVTFSKRRNGLLKKAYELSVLCDADVALIIFSSRGKLYEFGSVGIESTIERYNRCYNCSLSNNKPEETTQSWCQEVTKLKSKYESLVRTNRNLLGEDLGEMGVKELQALERQLEAALTATRQRKTQVMMEEMEDLRKKERQLGDINKQLKIKFETEGHAFKTFQDLWANSAASVAGDPNNSEFLVEPSHPNVLDCNTEPFLQIGFQQHYYVQGEGSSVSKSNVAGETNFVQGWVL
;
A
#
# COMPACT_ATOMS: atom_id res chain seq x y z
N MET A 1 46.45 44.81 18.60
CA MET A 1 46.86 44.65 20.01
C MET A 1 45.82 43.78 20.72
N GLY A 2 46.11 42.50 20.95
CA GLY A 2 45.16 41.54 21.54
C GLY A 2 45.09 41.67 23.07
N ARG A 3 43.88 41.68 23.62
CA ARG A 3 43.61 41.61 25.08
C ARG A 3 43.94 40.21 25.59
N GLY A 4 45.12 40.02 26.20
CA GLY A 4 45.48 38.88 27.04
C GLY A 4 45.55 37.50 26.36
N ARG A 5 46.22 36.55 27.01
CA ARG A 5 46.22 35.13 26.61
C ARG A 5 44.91 34.49 27.03
N VAL A 6 44.31 33.69 26.15
CA VAL A 6 43.07 32.93 26.40
C VAL A 6 43.38 31.44 26.48
N GLU A 7 42.78 30.71 27.41
CA GLU A 7 42.92 29.24 27.51
C GLU A 7 42.24 28.52 26.33
N MET A 8 42.82 27.39 25.90
CA MET A 8 42.25 26.54 24.84
C MET A 8 41.18 25.60 25.40
N LYS A 9 40.06 26.17 25.80
CA LYS A 9 38.85 25.48 26.27
C LYS A 9 37.61 26.10 25.61
N ARG A 10 36.46 25.42 25.72
CA ARG A 10 35.17 25.95 25.25
C ARG A 10 34.86 27.26 25.99
N ILE A 11 34.53 28.32 25.24
CA ILE A 11 34.07 29.58 25.84
C ILE A 11 32.62 29.41 26.29
N GLU A 12 32.34 29.48 27.59
CA GLU A 12 30.99 29.23 28.12
C GLU A 12 29.99 30.33 27.74
N ASN A 13 30.39 31.60 27.88
CA ASN A 13 29.54 32.74 27.53
C ASN A 13 29.19 32.74 26.03
N LYS A 14 27.89 32.62 25.72
CA LYS A 14 27.36 32.51 24.36
C LYS A 14 27.71 33.72 23.47
N ILE A 15 27.66 34.94 24.01
CA ILE A 15 27.92 36.18 23.27
C ILE A 15 29.41 36.24 22.89
N ASN A 16 30.29 36.03 23.88
CA ASN A 16 31.73 36.03 23.66
C ASN A 16 32.15 34.91 22.70
N ARG A 17 31.52 33.73 22.80
CA ARG A 17 31.74 32.61 21.88
C ARG A 17 31.35 32.96 20.45
N GLN A 18 30.21 33.64 20.24
CA GLN A 18 29.75 34.04 18.90
C GLN A 18 30.68 35.08 18.26
N VAL A 19 31.10 36.09 19.02
CA VAL A 19 32.04 37.12 18.53
C VAL A 19 33.40 36.50 18.24
N THR A 20 33.89 35.62 19.13
CA THR A 20 35.17 34.94 18.95
C THR A 20 35.13 33.99 17.76
N PHE A 21 34.05 33.22 17.59
CA PHE A 21 33.85 32.35 16.43
C PHE A 21 33.92 33.16 15.13
N SER A 22 33.20 34.28 15.04
CA SER A 22 33.18 35.12 13.83
C SER A 22 34.58 35.66 13.50
N LYS A 23 35.33 36.13 14.51
CA LYS A 23 36.70 36.64 14.32
C LYS A 23 37.69 35.53 13.96
N ARG A 24 37.68 34.40 14.69
CA ARG A 24 38.61 33.29 14.46
C ARG A 24 38.33 32.56 13.15
N ARG A 25 37.05 32.34 12.80
CA ARG A 25 36.64 31.77 11.51
C ARG A 25 37.18 32.63 10.36
N ASN A 26 36.96 33.94 10.39
CA ASN A 26 37.47 34.85 9.36
C ASN A 26 39.01 34.87 9.32
N GLY A 27 39.67 34.83 10.48
CA GLY A 27 41.14 34.74 10.54
C GLY A 27 41.68 33.43 9.96
N LEU A 28 41.00 32.31 10.22
CA LEU A 28 41.37 31.00 9.68
C LEU A 28 41.15 30.93 8.16
N LEU A 29 40.03 31.47 7.68
CA LEU A 29 39.75 31.58 6.24
C LEU A 29 40.83 32.40 5.52
N LYS A 30 41.24 33.53 6.08
CA LYS A 30 42.33 34.36 5.52
C LYS A 30 43.65 33.59 5.45
N LYS A 31 44.00 32.86 6.51
CA LYS A 31 45.22 32.03 6.52
C LYS A 31 45.17 30.89 5.51
N ALA A 32 44.02 30.23 5.36
CA ALA A 32 43.83 29.18 4.36
C ALA A 32 43.99 29.74 2.94
N TYR A 33 43.43 30.93 2.68
CA TYR A 33 43.59 31.65 1.42
C TYR A 33 45.06 32.02 1.16
N GLU A 34 45.73 32.65 2.12
CA GLU A 34 47.15 33.00 2.02
C GLU A 34 48.02 31.76 1.71
N LEU A 35 47.79 30.64 2.40
CA LEU A 35 48.49 29.39 2.14
C LEU A 35 48.24 28.87 0.72
N SER A 36 46.99 28.89 0.26
CA SER A 36 46.65 28.42 -1.09
C SER A 36 47.36 29.24 -2.17
N VAL A 37 47.44 30.56 -2.02
CA VAL A 37 48.05 31.45 -3.01
C VAL A 37 49.58 31.44 -2.93
N LEU A 38 50.16 31.48 -1.73
CA LEU A 38 51.61 31.58 -1.56
C LEU A 38 52.36 30.29 -1.91
N CYS A 39 51.71 29.13 -1.71
CA CYS A 39 52.33 27.83 -1.92
C CYS A 39 51.72 27.05 -3.09
N ASP A 40 50.81 27.66 -3.86
CA ASP A 40 50.02 27.00 -4.92
C ASP A 40 49.42 25.67 -4.45
N ALA A 41 48.82 25.71 -3.26
CA ALA A 41 48.31 24.53 -2.58
C ALA A 41 46.78 24.49 -2.61
N ASP A 42 46.23 23.34 -2.99
CA ASP A 42 44.81 23.06 -2.88
C ASP A 42 44.40 22.94 -1.40
N VAL A 43 43.75 23.99 -0.88
CA VAL A 43 43.22 24.03 0.49
C VAL A 43 41.70 24.04 0.48
N ALA A 44 41.09 23.21 1.34
CA ALA A 44 39.67 23.19 1.65
C ALA A 44 39.45 23.29 3.17
N LEU A 45 38.44 24.05 3.59
CA LEU A 45 38.07 24.24 4.99
C LEU A 45 36.55 24.18 5.13
N ILE A 46 36.07 23.31 6.02
CA ILE A 46 34.64 23.12 6.31
C ILE A 46 34.42 23.35 7.80
N ILE A 47 33.49 24.24 8.15
CA ILE A 47 33.19 24.60 9.55
C ILE A 47 31.68 24.56 9.77
N PHE A 48 31.23 23.66 10.64
CA PHE A 48 29.87 23.67 11.16
C PHE A 48 29.83 24.44 12.48
N SER A 49 28.98 25.46 12.55
CA SER A 49 28.69 26.12 13.82
C SER A 49 27.85 25.22 14.72
N SER A 50 27.83 25.51 16.02
CA SER A 50 26.94 24.82 16.97
C SER A 50 25.43 25.01 16.69
N ARG A 51 25.07 25.84 15.71
CA ARG A 51 23.70 26.05 15.23
C ARG A 51 23.42 25.32 13.90
N GLY A 52 24.34 24.47 13.43
CA GLY A 52 24.22 23.75 12.17
C GLY A 52 24.54 24.57 10.91
N LYS A 53 24.84 25.88 11.03
CA LYS A 53 25.23 26.68 9.86
C LYS A 53 26.60 26.23 9.34
N LEU A 54 26.65 25.95 8.04
CA LEU A 54 27.85 25.64 7.27
C LEU A 54 28.59 26.92 6.87
N TYR A 55 29.91 26.91 7.04
CA TYR A 55 30.83 27.89 6.47
C TYR A 55 31.96 27.13 5.81
N GLU A 56 32.21 27.41 4.55
CA GLU A 56 33.20 26.67 3.75
C GLU A 56 34.11 27.61 2.96
N PHE A 57 35.26 27.08 2.60
CA PHE A 57 36.21 27.70 1.69
C PHE A 57 36.91 26.60 0.90
N GLY A 58 37.01 26.79 -0.42
CA GLY A 58 37.81 25.97 -1.30
C GLY A 58 38.58 26.88 -2.25
N SER A 59 39.87 26.61 -2.39
CA SER A 59 40.76 27.32 -3.34
C SER A 59 40.30 27.18 -4.79
N VAL A 60 39.98 25.96 -5.22
CA VAL A 60 39.49 25.62 -6.58
C VAL A 60 37.98 25.28 -6.59
N GLY A 61 37.38 25.19 -5.40
CA GLY A 61 35.98 24.79 -5.18
C GLY A 61 35.90 23.58 -4.25
N ILE A 62 35.00 23.64 -3.27
CA ILE A 62 34.95 22.64 -2.18
C ILE A 62 34.69 21.23 -2.70
N GLU A 63 33.78 21.07 -3.67
CA GLU A 63 33.45 19.80 -4.30
C GLU A 63 34.67 19.20 -5.01
N SER A 64 35.38 20.02 -5.81
CA SER A 64 36.56 19.57 -6.55
C SER A 64 37.69 19.10 -5.62
N THR A 65 37.91 19.79 -4.49
CA THR A 65 38.94 19.41 -3.52
C THR A 65 38.52 18.16 -2.74
N ILE A 66 37.24 18.02 -2.37
CA ILE A 66 36.71 16.80 -1.74
C ILE A 66 36.81 15.61 -2.69
N GLU A 67 36.46 15.78 -3.95
CA GLU A 67 36.62 14.73 -4.96
C GLU A 67 38.08 14.33 -5.14
N ARG A 68 38.99 15.30 -5.21
CA ARG A 68 40.44 15.03 -5.29
C ARG A 68 40.92 14.30 -4.04
N TYR A 69 40.47 14.70 -2.85
CA TYR A 69 40.75 14.00 -1.61
C TYR A 69 40.24 12.56 -1.66
N ASN A 70 38.99 12.32 -2.08
CA ASN A 70 38.43 10.98 -2.20
C ASN A 70 39.22 10.13 -3.21
N ARG A 71 39.57 10.70 -4.37
CA ARG A 71 40.42 10.01 -5.36
C ARG A 71 41.78 9.65 -4.77
N CYS A 72 42.47 10.58 -4.11
CA CYS A 72 43.78 10.32 -3.50
C CYS A 72 43.70 9.37 -2.30
N TYR A 73 42.68 9.50 -1.46
CA TYR A 73 42.42 8.62 -0.33
C TYR A 73 42.19 7.19 -0.82
N ASN A 74 41.35 7.01 -1.84
CA ASN A 74 41.08 5.72 -2.46
C ASN A 74 42.33 5.15 -3.16
N CYS A 75 43.10 5.96 -3.90
CA CYS A 75 44.39 5.51 -4.48
C CYS A 75 45.42 5.14 -3.41
N SER A 76 45.48 5.85 -2.28
CA SER A 76 46.41 5.55 -1.17
C SER A 76 46.03 4.27 -0.41
N LEU A 77 44.73 3.97 -0.36
CA LEU A 77 44.17 2.74 0.19
C LEU A 77 44.30 1.54 -0.73
N SER A 78 44.59 1.74 -2.03
CA SER A 78 44.95 0.64 -2.93
C SER A 78 46.23 -0.08 -2.48
N ASN A 79 47.11 0.60 -1.73
CA ASN A 79 48.24 -0.04 -1.05
C ASN A 79 47.84 -0.80 0.24
N ASN A 80 46.62 -0.60 0.78
CA ASN A 80 46.13 -1.25 2.02
C ASN A 80 44.58 -1.42 2.02
N LYS A 81 44.06 -2.35 1.21
CA LYS A 81 42.74 -3.03 1.28
C LYS A 81 41.59 -2.31 2.04
N PRO A 82 40.72 -1.55 1.32
CA PRO A 82 39.27 -1.73 1.45
C PRO A 82 38.50 -1.39 0.13
N GLU A 83 39.18 -1.41 -1.03
CA GLU A 83 38.57 -1.12 -2.34
C GLU A 83 37.45 -2.11 -2.71
N GLU A 84 37.52 -3.37 -2.27
CA GLU A 84 36.53 -4.40 -2.64
C GLU A 84 35.12 -4.04 -2.19
N THR A 85 34.90 -3.61 -0.95
CA THR A 85 33.53 -3.50 -0.42
C THR A 85 32.79 -2.28 -0.99
N THR A 86 33.44 -1.13 -1.08
CA THR A 86 32.80 0.11 -1.58
C THR A 86 32.65 0.08 -3.10
N GLN A 87 33.65 -0.43 -3.83
CA GLN A 87 33.56 -0.59 -5.28
C GLN A 87 32.59 -1.72 -5.64
N SER A 88 32.53 -2.82 -4.88
CA SER A 88 31.48 -3.84 -5.02
C SER A 88 30.10 -3.23 -4.81
N TRP A 89 29.91 -2.41 -3.77
CA TRP A 89 28.61 -1.78 -3.52
C TRP A 89 28.17 -0.83 -4.64
N CYS A 90 29.05 0.04 -5.12
CA CYS A 90 28.74 0.92 -6.26
C CYS A 90 28.45 0.13 -7.54
N GLN A 91 29.19 -0.96 -7.79
CA GLN A 91 28.94 -1.84 -8.92
C GLN A 91 27.61 -2.60 -8.77
N GLU A 92 27.29 -3.10 -7.57
CA GLU A 92 26.04 -3.78 -7.26
C GLU A 92 24.84 -2.85 -7.43
N VAL A 93 24.92 -1.61 -6.93
CA VAL A 93 23.88 -0.59 -7.12
C VAL A 93 23.69 -0.29 -8.61
N THR A 94 24.78 -0.18 -9.37
CA THR A 94 24.71 0.07 -10.82
C THR A 94 24.08 -1.12 -11.56
N LYS A 95 24.46 -2.36 -11.20
CA LYS A 95 23.88 -3.60 -11.74
C LYS A 95 22.40 -3.73 -11.38
N LEU A 96 22.01 -3.34 -10.18
CA LEU A 96 20.61 -3.38 -9.75
C LEU A 96 19.78 -2.32 -10.48
N LYS A 97 20.34 -1.12 -10.65
CA LYS A 97 19.71 -0.04 -11.40
C LYS A 97 19.48 -0.42 -12.86
N SER A 98 20.46 -1.03 -13.53
CA SER A 98 20.28 -1.48 -14.92
C SER A 98 19.24 -2.60 -15.04
N LYS A 99 19.20 -3.54 -14.09
CA LYS A 99 18.15 -4.56 -14.01
C LYS A 99 16.76 -3.95 -13.81
N TYR A 100 16.65 -2.97 -12.91
CA TYR A 100 15.41 -2.25 -12.66
C TYR A 100 14.93 -1.51 -13.91
N GLU A 101 15.79 -0.74 -14.56
CA GLU A 101 15.45 -0.03 -15.80
C GLU A 101 15.05 -0.99 -16.93
N SER A 102 15.75 -2.13 -17.05
CA SER A 102 15.36 -3.19 -17.99
C SER A 102 13.97 -3.75 -17.67
N LEU A 103 13.67 -4.00 -16.39
CA LEU A 103 12.38 -4.53 -15.97
C LEU A 103 11.26 -3.51 -16.22
N VAL A 104 11.47 -2.25 -15.85
CA VAL A 104 10.50 -1.17 -16.12
C VAL A 104 10.23 -1.06 -17.62
N ARG A 105 11.26 -1.06 -18.46
CA ARG A 105 11.10 -1.05 -19.92
C ARG A 105 10.26 -2.23 -20.41
N THR A 106 10.56 -3.45 -19.95
CA THR A 106 9.76 -4.63 -20.34
C THR A 106 8.31 -4.54 -19.87
N ASN A 107 8.04 -3.98 -18.68
CA ASN A 107 6.68 -3.77 -18.18
C ASN A 107 5.91 -2.76 -19.04
N ARG A 108 6.54 -1.66 -19.44
CA ARG A 108 5.95 -0.67 -20.35
C ARG A 108 5.60 -1.30 -21.69
N ASN A 109 6.51 -2.09 -22.25
CA ASN A 109 6.27 -2.82 -23.50
C ASN A 109 5.09 -3.80 -23.36
N LEU A 110 5.00 -4.55 -22.26
CA LEU A 110 3.87 -5.44 -21.97
C LEU A 110 2.52 -4.70 -21.85
N LEU A 111 2.55 -3.43 -21.45
CA LEU A 111 1.39 -2.54 -21.41
C LEU A 111 1.10 -1.83 -22.74
N GLY A 112 1.92 -2.06 -23.76
CA GLY A 112 1.78 -1.44 -25.08
C GLY A 112 2.39 -0.03 -25.19
N GLU A 113 3.17 0.40 -24.21
CA GLU A 113 3.93 1.66 -24.24
C GLU A 113 5.33 1.47 -24.86
N ASP A 114 5.94 2.56 -25.33
CA ASP A 114 7.34 2.61 -25.81
C ASP A 114 7.76 1.55 -26.86
N LEU A 115 6.80 1.03 -27.65
CA LEU A 115 7.03 -0.04 -28.64
C LEU A 115 7.88 0.40 -29.85
N GLY A 116 8.08 1.71 -30.06
CA GLY A 116 8.78 2.25 -31.23
C GLY A 116 10.27 1.85 -31.32
N GLU A 117 10.88 1.48 -30.19
CA GLU A 117 12.27 1.02 -30.13
C GLU A 117 12.41 -0.50 -30.38
N MET A 118 11.30 -1.25 -30.42
CA MET A 118 11.31 -2.71 -30.57
C MET A 118 11.40 -3.15 -32.04
N GLY A 119 12.17 -4.21 -32.30
CA GLY A 119 12.20 -4.83 -33.62
C GLY A 119 10.93 -5.62 -33.91
N VAL A 120 10.58 -5.78 -35.21
CA VAL A 120 9.37 -6.53 -35.64
C VAL A 120 9.33 -7.95 -35.07
N LYS A 121 10.48 -8.63 -34.99
CA LYS A 121 10.57 -9.99 -34.41
C LYS A 121 10.28 -10.03 -32.91
N GLU A 122 10.75 -9.01 -32.18
CA GLU A 122 10.55 -8.88 -30.75
C GLU A 122 9.10 -8.53 -30.45
N LEU A 123 8.49 -7.67 -31.26
CA LEU A 123 7.08 -7.32 -31.16
C LEU A 123 6.18 -8.54 -31.41
N GLN A 124 6.50 -9.36 -32.42
CA GLN A 124 5.78 -10.60 -32.68
C GLN A 124 5.95 -11.64 -31.55
N ALA A 125 7.11 -11.68 -30.89
CA ALA A 125 7.31 -12.53 -29.72
C ALA A 125 6.48 -12.05 -28.52
N LEU A 126 6.45 -10.73 -28.30
CA LEU A 126 5.66 -10.09 -27.26
C LEU A 126 4.15 -10.34 -27.45
N GLU A 127 3.65 -10.19 -28.67
CA GLU A 127 2.26 -10.47 -29.04
C GLU A 127 1.88 -11.92 -28.70
N ARG A 128 2.68 -12.90 -29.17
CA ARG A 128 2.44 -14.32 -28.85
C ARG A 128 2.48 -14.60 -27.35
N GLN A 129 3.38 -13.95 -26.62
CA GLN A 129 3.47 -14.09 -25.16
C GLN A 129 2.22 -13.55 -24.47
N LEU A 130 1.72 -12.39 -24.90
CA LEU A 130 0.50 -11.78 -24.36
C LEU A 130 -0.74 -12.61 -24.71
N GLU A 131 -0.85 -13.14 -25.93
CA GLU A 131 -1.93 -14.04 -26.34
C GLU A 131 -1.94 -15.33 -25.52
N ALA A 132 -0.78 -15.95 -25.31
CA ALA A 132 -0.65 -17.16 -24.48
C ALA A 132 -1.04 -16.88 -23.02
N ALA A 133 -0.60 -15.76 -22.45
CA ALA A 133 -0.96 -15.37 -21.09
C ALA A 133 -2.46 -15.05 -20.96
N LEU A 134 -3.05 -14.40 -21.97
CA LEU A 134 -4.46 -14.03 -22.00
C LEU A 134 -5.37 -15.27 -22.08
N THR A 135 -5.02 -16.21 -22.97
CA THR A 135 -5.76 -17.47 -23.13
C THR A 135 -5.71 -18.31 -21.86
N ALA A 136 -4.53 -18.45 -21.25
CA ALA A 136 -4.36 -19.14 -19.97
C ALA A 136 -5.15 -18.47 -18.83
N THR A 137 -5.10 -17.14 -18.73
CA THR A 137 -5.86 -16.37 -17.73
C THR A 137 -7.37 -16.56 -17.89
N ARG A 138 -7.87 -16.48 -19.13
CA ARG A 138 -9.30 -16.70 -19.43
C ARG A 138 -9.73 -18.12 -19.10
N GLN A 139 -8.94 -19.13 -19.48
CA GLN A 139 -9.22 -20.52 -19.17
C GLN A 139 -9.29 -20.74 -17.65
N ARG A 140 -8.32 -20.21 -16.89
CA ARG A 140 -8.32 -20.30 -15.43
C ARG A 140 -9.53 -19.61 -14.81
N LYS A 141 -9.90 -18.43 -15.31
CA LYS A 141 -11.09 -17.71 -14.86
C LYS A 141 -12.36 -18.55 -15.07
N THR A 142 -12.52 -19.14 -16.24
CA THR A 142 -13.66 -20.02 -16.54
C THR A 142 -13.64 -21.26 -15.64
N GLN A 143 -12.48 -21.87 -15.43
CA GLN A 143 -12.33 -23.04 -14.56
C GLN A 143 -12.80 -22.74 -13.12
N VAL A 144 -12.29 -21.65 -12.52
CA VAL A 144 -12.69 -21.23 -11.17
C VAL A 144 -14.20 -20.95 -11.10
N MET A 145 -14.76 -20.28 -12.11
CA MET A 145 -16.20 -20.00 -12.17
C MET A 145 -17.05 -21.27 -12.25
N MET A 146 -16.60 -22.30 -12.97
CA MET A 146 -17.29 -23.59 -13.04
C MET A 146 -17.22 -24.33 -11.69
N GLU A 147 -16.07 -24.31 -11.02
CA GLU A 147 -15.89 -24.91 -9.70
C GLU A 147 -16.84 -24.26 -8.66
N GLU A 148 -16.90 -22.92 -8.62
CA GLU A 148 -17.83 -22.19 -7.75
C GLU A 148 -19.29 -22.51 -8.06
N MET A 149 -19.65 -22.62 -9.35
CA MET A 149 -21.01 -23.00 -9.76
C MET A 149 -21.38 -24.40 -9.27
N GLU A 150 -20.45 -25.35 -9.31
CA GLU A 150 -20.70 -26.71 -8.85
C GLU A 150 -20.85 -26.79 -7.32
N ASP A 151 -20.03 -26.04 -6.58
CA ASP A 151 -20.11 -25.95 -5.13
C ASP A 151 -21.43 -25.33 -4.66
N LEU A 152 -21.91 -24.29 -5.35
CA LEU A 152 -23.22 -23.70 -5.09
C LEU A 152 -24.35 -24.69 -5.37
N ARG A 153 -24.30 -25.44 -6.48
CA ARG A 153 -25.29 -26.49 -6.77
C ARG A 153 -25.28 -27.63 -5.77
N LYS A 154 -24.13 -27.96 -5.17
CA LYS A 154 -24.04 -28.94 -4.07
C LYS A 154 -24.72 -28.41 -2.81
N LYS A 155 -24.46 -27.14 -2.44
CA LYS A 155 -25.10 -26.48 -1.29
C LYS A 155 -26.61 -26.36 -1.47
N GLU A 156 -27.07 -25.99 -2.66
CA GLU A 156 -28.50 -25.91 -2.99
C GLU A 156 -29.21 -27.25 -2.74
N ARG A 157 -28.63 -28.36 -3.23
CA ARG A 157 -29.17 -29.70 -2.99
C ARG A 157 -29.18 -30.07 -1.51
N GLN A 158 -28.08 -29.84 -0.80
CA GLN A 158 -27.97 -30.12 0.64
C GLN A 158 -29.03 -29.34 1.45
N LEU A 159 -29.16 -28.04 1.20
CA LEU A 159 -30.18 -27.21 1.85
C LEU A 159 -31.59 -27.66 1.48
N GLY A 160 -31.81 -28.03 0.22
CA GLY A 160 -33.09 -28.59 -0.23
C GLY A 160 -33.47 -29.88 0.51
N ASP A 161 -32.52 -30.78 0.73
CA ASP A 161 -32.76 -32.02 1.45
C ASP A 161 -32.97 -31.80 2.95
N ILE A 162 -32.20 -30.91 3.58
CA ILE A 162 -32.43 -30.49 4.98
C ILE A 162 -33.82 -29.86 5.13
N ASN A 163 -34.22 -28.98 4.21
CA ASN A 163 -35.50 -28.30 4.28
C ASN A 163 -36.67 -29.30 4.12
N LYS A 164 -36.55 -30.30 3.23
CA LYS A 164 -37.52 -31.41 3.13
C LYS A 164 -37.62 -32.19 4.44
N GLN A 165 -36.49 -32.53 5.07
CA GLN A 165 -36.49 -33.23 6.35
C GLN A 165 -37.14 -32.42 7.46
N LEU A 166 -36.84 -31.11 7.54
CA LEU A 166 -37.46 -30.21 8.51
C LEU A 166 -38.96 -30.08 8.29
N LYS A 167 -39.42 -29.99 7.03
CA LYS A 167 -40.84 -29.97 6.69
C LYS A 167 -41.57 -31.24 7.16
N ILE A 168 -41.00 -32.42 6.89
CA ILE A 168 -41.57 -33.68 7.36
C ILE A 168 -41.63 -33.70 8.90
N LYS A 169 -40.55 -33.30 9.58
CA LYS A 169 -40.53 -33.23 11.05
C LYS A 169 -41.61 -32.29 11.60
N PHE A 170 -41.74 -31.10 11.02
CA PHE A 170 -42.74 -30.13 11.41
C PHE A 170 -44.16 -30.65 11.20
N GLU A 171 -44.43 -31.32 10.08
CA GLU A 171 -45.71 -31.97 9.82
C GLU A 171 -45.98 -33.08 10.85
N THR A 172 -45.00 -33.93 11.16
CA THR A 172 -45.16 -35.00 12.17
C THR A 172 -45.37 -34.47 13.59
N GLU A 173 -44.67 -33.39 13.98
CA GLU A 173 -44.83 -32.74 15.27
C GLU A 173 -46.14 -31.94 15.34
N GLY A 174 -46.56 -31.31 14.24
CA GLY A 174 -47.87 -30.67 14.12
C GLY A 174 -49.01 -31.68 14.21
N HIS A 175 -48.85 -32.86 13.61
CA HIS A 175 -49.79 -33.98 13.79
C HIS A 175 -49.77 -34.52 15.21
N ALA A 176 -48.60 -34.65 15.86
CA ALA A 176 -48.46 -35.05 17.25
C ALA A 176 -49.11 -34.03 18.21
N PHE A 177 -48.94 -32.72 17.96
CA PHE A 177 -49.54 -31.64 18.73
C PHE A 177 -51.06 -31.61 18.55
N LYS A 178 -51.55 -31.81 17.32
CA LYS A 178 -52.98 -31.87 17.03
C LYS A 178 -53.64 -33.10 17.67
N THR A 179 -53.00 -34.27 17.61
CA THR A 179 -53.46 -35.45 18.35
C THR A 179 -53.41 -35.25 19.86
N PHE A 180 -52.40 -34.57 20.39
CA PHE A 180 -52.33 -34.24 21.82
C PHE A 180 -53.42 -33.23 22.23
N GLN A 181 -53.72 -32.25 21.38
CA GLN A 181 -54.81 -31.29 21.58
C GLN A 181 -56.18 -31.97 21.51
N ASP A 182 -56.39 -32.91 20.58
CA ASP A 182 -57.61 -33.70 20.47
C ASP A 182 -57.78 -34.65 21.67
N LEU A 183 -56.68 -35.24 22.17
CA LEU A 183 -56.67 -36.04 23.40
C LEU A 183 -56.95 -35.18 24.65
N TRP A 184 -56.42 -33.96 24.72
CA TRP A 184 -56.63 -33.04 25.84
C TRP A 184 -58.04 -32.43 25.83
N ALA A 185 -58.59 -32.11 24.65
CA ALA A 185 -59.98 -31.68 24.49
C ALA A 185 -60.98 -32.78 24.90
N ASN A 186 -60.69 -34.04 24.55
CA ASN A 186 -61.50 -35.20 24.98
C ASN A 186 -61.35 -35.49 26.49
N SER A 187 -60.19 -35.22 27.08
CA SER A 187 -59.97 -35.34 28.54
C SER A 187 -60.59 -34.20 29.35
N ALA A 188 -60.63 -32.98 28.82
CA ALA A 188 -61.36 -31.86 29.42
C ALA A 188 -62.88 -32.07 29.36
N ALA A 189 -63.38 -32.71 28.29
CA ALA A 189 -64.77 -33.14 28.18
C ALA A 189 -65.17 -34.23 29.20
N SER A 190 -64.21 -34.90 29.86
CA SER A 190 -64.48 -35.96 30.84
C SER A 190 -64.42 -35.52 32.31
N VAL A 191 -64.14 -34.24 32.61
CA VAL A 191 -64.09 -33.72 34.01
C VAL A 191 -65.09 -32.59 34.32
N ALA A 192 -65.88 -32.10 33.37
CA ALA A 192 -66.94 -31.15 33.67
C ALA A 192 -68.27 -31.59 33.07
N GLY A 193 -69.04 -32.37 33.84
CA GLY A 193 -70.47 -32.43 33.67
C GLY A 193 -71.09 -31.12 34.15
N ASP A 194 -71.20 -30.13 33.26
CA ASP A 194 -72.29 -29.16 33.29
C ASP A 194 -72.36 -28.38 31.96
N PRO A 195 -73.48 -28.43 31.21
CA PRO A 195 -73.63 -27.70 29.97
C PRO A 195 -74.22 -26.32 30.28
N ASN A 196 -73.39 -25.35 30.65
CA ASN A 196 -73.77 -23.94 30.48
C ASN A 196 -72.55 -23.00 30.45
N ASN A 197 -72.53 -22.19 29.38
CA ASN A 197 -71.67 -21.02 29.14
C ASN A 197 -70.18 -21.25 28.84
N SER A 198 -69.78 -21.10 27.57
CA SER A 198 -69.30 -19.80 27.03
C SER A 198 -68.63 -19.98 25.67
N GLU A 199 -68.93 -19.05 24.76
CA GLU A 199 -68.28 -18.86 23.47
C GLU A 199 -66.75 -18.77 23.58
N PHE A 200 -66.03 -19.42 22.67
CA PHE A 200 -64.75 -18.91 22.23
C PHE A 200 -64.64 -19.04 20.70
N LEU A 201 -64.88 -17.92 20.03
CA LEU A 201 -64.65 -17.72 18.61
C LEU A 201 -63.14 -17.81 18.35
N VAL A 202 -62.69 -18.80 17.59
CA VAL A 202 -61.35 -18.76 16.97
C VAL A 202 -61.56 -18.66 15.46
N GLU A 203 -61.31 -17.45 14.99
CA GLU A 203 -61.38 -16.96 13.62
C GLU A 203 -60.50 -17.80 12.66
N PRO A 204 -60.95 -18.11 11.42
CA PRO A 204 -60.12 -18.78 10.44
C PRO A 204 -59.13 -17.76 9.85
N SER A 205 -57.85 -17.93 10.13
CA SER A 205 -56.79 -17.13 9.51
C SER A 205 -56.72 -17.38 8.00
N HIS A 206 -56.87 -16.29 7.25
CA HIS A 206 -56.79 -16.18 5.80
C HIS A 206 -55.49 -16.79 5.21
N PRO A 207 -55.50 -17.26 3.95
CA PRO A 207 -54.29 -17.67 3.26
C PRO A 207 -53.50 -16.41 2.85
N ASN A 208 -52.38 -16.15 3.52
CA ASN A 208 -51.44 -15.14 3.05
C ASN A 208 -50.74 -15.64 1.78
N VAL A 209 -51.20 -15.10 0.66
CA VAL A 209 -50.47 -15.07 -0.62
C VAL A 209 -49.19 -14.26 -0.37
N LEU A 210 -48.03 -14.91 -0.37
CA LEU A 210 -46.76 -14.21 -0.48
C LEU A 210 -46.46 -13.99 -1.96
N ASP A 211 -46.44 -12.72 -2.36
CA ASP A 211 -45.89 -12.25 -3.63
C ASP A 211 -44.42 -12.70 -3.77
N CYS A 212 -44.16 -13.58 -4.73
CA CYS A 212 -42.82 -13.85 -5.22
C CYS A 212 -42.41 -12.74 -6.19
N ASN A 213 -41.89 -11.63 -5.66
CA ASN A 213 -41.13 -10.68 -6.48
C ASN A 213 -39.81 -11.33 -6.88
N THR A 214 -39.78 -11.76 -8.14
CA THR A 214 -38.63 -12.40 -8.79
C THR A 214 -37.79 -11.31 -9.43
N GLU A 215 -36.61 -11.04 -8.89
CA GLU A 215 -35.48 -10.54 -9.69
C GLU A 215 -34.15 -11.06 -9.12
N PRO A 216 -33.42 -11.91 -9.85
CA PRO A 216 -32.02 -12.16 -9.57
C PRO A 216 -31.19 -11.26 -10.48
N PHE A 217 -30.75 -10.09 -10.00
CA PHE A 217 -29.62 -9.41 -10.63
C PHE A 217 -28.33 -9.95 -10.01
N LEU A 218 -27.65 -10.83 -10.75
CA LEU A 218 -26.28 -11.23 -10.46
C LEU A 218 -25.35 -10.12 -10.96
N GLN A 219 -24.97 -9.20 -10.07
CA GLN A 219 -23.95 -8.19 -10.36
C GLN A 219 -22.56 -8.83 -10.27
N ILE A 220 -22.09 -9.39 -11.38
CA ILE A 220 -20.70 -9.84 -11.52
C ILE A 220 -19.86 -8.63 -11.95
N GLY A 221 -19.42 -7.83 -10.98
CA GLY A 221 -18.48 -6.74 -11.16
C GLY A 221 -17.25 -6.96 -10.27
N PHE A 222 -16.05 -6.91 -10.86
CA PHE A 222 -14.79 -6.95 -10.15
C PHE A 222 -14.71 -5.81 -9.12
N GLN A 223 -14.63 -6.15 -7.83
CA GLN A 223 -14.24 -5.20 -6.81
C GLN A 223 -12.72 -5.03 -6.89
N GLN A 224 -12.32 -3.95 -7.54
CA GLN A 224 -10.93 -3.56 -7.75
C GLN A 224 -10.36 -3.03 -6.42
N HIS A 225 -9.82 -3.93 -5.59
CA HIS A 225 -9.02 -3.53 -4.44
C HIS A 225 -7.64 -3.05 -4.91
N TYR A 226 -7.56 -1.73 -5.13
CA TYR A 226 -6.30 -1.01 -5.21
C TYR A 226 -5.65 -0.89 -3.82
N TYR A 227 -4.35 -1.17 -3.80
CA TYR A 227 -3.31 -0.52 -2.99
C TYR A 227 -3.55 -0.36 -1.47
N VAL A 228 -2.88 -1.23 -0.69
CA VAL A 228 -2.45 -0.90 0.67
C VAL A 228 -1.17 -0.06 0.57
N GLN A 229 -1.25 1.22 0.91
CA GLN A 229 -0.08 2.06 1.16
C GLN A 229 -0.04 2.42 2.65
N GLY A 230 1.17 2.31 3.21
CA GLY A 230 1.46 2.26 4.63
C GLY A 230 1.10 3.51 5.44
N GLU A 231 1.05 3.26 6.74
CA GLU A 231 0.79 4.20 7.82
C GLU A 231 1.73 5.43 7.78
N GLY A 232 1.14 6.60 7.99
CA GLY A 232 1.86 7.85 8.17
C GLY A 232 0.94 8.98 8.64
N SER A 233 0.92 9.19 9.95
CA SER A 233 0.82 10.47 10.66
C SER A 233 -0.19 11.54 10.20
N SER A 234 -1.13 11.83 11.10
CA SER A 234 -1.82 13.11 11.35
C SER A 234 -1.23 14.38 10.72
N VAL A 235 -2.08 15.23 10.13
CA VAL A 235 -2.37 16.63 10.56
C VAL A 235 -3.29 17.36 9.56
N SER A 236 -4.37 17.94 10.13
CA SER A 236 -5.14 19.16 9.82
C SER A 236 -5.78 19.47 8.45
N LYS A 237 -7.10 19.69 8.55
CA LYS A 237 -8.04 20.36 7.65
C LYS A 237 -7.55 21.73 7.13
N SER A 238 -7.84 22.02 5.87
CA SER A 238 -8.31 23.35 5.45
C SER A 238 -9.18 23.25 4.19
N ASN A 239 -10.32 23.96 4.25
CA ASN A 239 -11.25 24.24 3.16
C ASN A 239 -10.54 24.91 1.97
N VAL A 240 -10.98 24.66 0.74
CA VAL A 240 -11.41 25.69 -0.22
C VAL A 240 -12.27 25.03 -1.31
N ALA A 241 -13.35 25.74 -1.64
CA ALA A 241 -14.37 25.46 -2.64
C ALA A 241 -13.84 25.40 -4.09
N GLY A 242 -14.59 24.71 -4.95
CA GLY A 242 -14.36 24.68 -6.38
C GLY A 242 -15.34 23.77 -7.09
N GLU A 243 -16.56 24.27 -7.27
CA GLU A 243 -17.58 23.71 -8.15
C GLU A 243 -17.02 23.50 -9.57
N THR A 244 -17.34 22.38 -10.21
CA THR A 244 -17.74 22.33 -11.62
C THR A 244 -18.24 20.93 -11.95
N ASN A 245 -19.55 20.85 -12.12
CA ASN A 245 -20.25 19.74 -12.76
C ASN A 245 -19.88 19.72 -14.25
N PHE A 246 -19.48 18.56 -14.79
CA PHE A 246 -19.73 18.25 -16.19
C PHE A 246 -20.03 16.76 -16.37
N VAL A 247 -21.23 16.53 -16.92
CA VAL A 247 -21.86 15.25 -17.23
C VAL A 247 -21.64 14.94 -18.71
N GLN A 248 -21.84 13.67 -19.08
CA GLN A 248 -21.93 13.07 -20.43
C GLN A 248 -20.62 12.38 -20.88
N GLY A 249 -20.60 11.13 -21.31
CA GLY A 249 -21.66 10.19 -21.67
C GLY A 249 -21.10 9.33 -22.79
N TRP A 250 -20.92 8.03 -22.56
CA TRP A 250 -20.46 7.09 -23.58
C TRP A 250 -21.54 6.03 -23.80
N VAL A 251 -22.09 6.06 -25.01
CA VAL A 251 -22.93 5.03 -25.62
C VAL A 251 -22.12 4.45 -26.77
N LEU A 252 -21.96 3.11 -26.71
CA LEU A 252 -21.57 2.09 -27.70
C LEU A 252 -20.46 1.18 -27.17
#